data_AF-A0A2K6NE98-F1
#
_entry.id   AF-A0A2K6NE98-F1
#
_cell.length_a   1.000
_cell.length_b   1.000
_cell.length_c   1.000
_cell.angle_alpha   90.00
_cell.angle_beta   90.00
_cell.angle_gamma   90.00
#
_symmetry.space_group_name_H-M   'P 1'
#
loop_
_entity.id
_entity.type
_entity.pdbx_description
1 polymer ?
#
loop_
_entity_poly.entity_id
_entity_poly.type
_entity_poly.pdbx_seq_one_letter_code
_entity_poly.pdbx_strand_id
1 'polypeptide(L)'
;MNHPFGKEEAASQKQLFGFFCECLRRGEWELAQACVPQLQEGQGDIPKRVEDILQALVVCPNLLRCGQDINPQRLAWVWLLVLEKWLAHEKKLLPVVFRRKLEFLLLSEDLQGDIPENILKELYETLTQGAVGPVPDGNPRKESCTHHLSSEAISVLWDLLRQSPQPAQALLELLLGEDDGTGLCHWPLQNALVDLIRKALRALQGPDSVPPGVVDAIYGALRTLRCPAEPLGVELRLLCEELLEACMTEGSPLREERLLSCLLHKASRGLVSLYGHTYAEKVTEKPPRATASGKVSPDHLDPERAMLALFSNPNPAQAWKVAYFYCLSNNKHFLEQILVTALTLLKEEDFPNLGCLLDREFRPLSCLLVLLGWTHCQSLESAKRLLQTLHRTQDPGCDELLRDACDGLWAHLEVLEWCIQQSRCCKSLLNLPGQVSTVSVQYS
;
A
#
# COMPACT_ATOMS: atom_id res chain seq x y z
N MET A 1 -19.09 29.20 54.86
CA MET A 1 -18.65 27.85 54.45
C MET A 1 -17.69 27.33 55.50
N ASN A 2 -17.99 26.20 56.14
CA ASN A 2 -17.10 25.56 57.12
C ASN A 2 -16.20 24.60 56.35
N HIS A 3 -14.94 24.98 56.11
CA HIS A 3 -13.91 24.04 55.69
C HIS A 3 -13.37 23.38 56.97
N PRO A 4 -13.65 22.08 57.22
CA PRO A 4 -13.09 21.41 58.37
C PRO A 4 -11.56 21.38 58.24
N PHE A 5 -10.89 21.92 59.24
CA PHE A 5 -9.43 22.06 59.28
C PHE A 5 -8.76 20.69 59.03
N GLY A 6 -7.82 20.62 58.07
CA GLY A 6 -7.14 19.39 57.65
C GLY A 6 -7.90 18.51 56.64
N LYS A 7 -9.04 18.99 56.10
CA LYS A 7 -9.80 18.36 55.01
C LYS A 7 -10.13 19.36 53.89
N GLU A 8 -9.36 20.45 53.80
CA GLU A 8 -9.60 21.53 52.85
C GLU A 8 -9.55 21.04 51.40
N GLU A 9 -8.56 20.21 51.05
CA GLU A 9 -8.43 19.65 49.69
C GLU A 9 -9.66 18.81 49.29
N ALA A 10 -10.09 17.90 50.16
CA ALA A 10 -11.28 17.07 49.91
C ALA A 10 -12.57 17.90 49.84
N ALA A 11 -12.67 18.98 50.63
CA ALA A 11 -13.81 19.91 50.57
C ALA A 11 -13.80 20.72 49.26
N SER A 12 -12.64 21.21 48.85
CA SER A 12 -12.44 21.95 47.60
C SER A 12 -12.72 21.07 46.37
N GLN A 13 -12.27 19.82 46.37
CA GLN A 13 -12.57 18.85 45.30
C GLN A 13 -14.09 18.58 45.18
N LYS A 14 -14.80 18.45 46.31
CA LYS A 14 -16.26 18.29 46.30
C LYS A 14 -16.98 19.52 45.76
N GLN A 15 -16.52 20.73 46.10
CA GLN A 15 -17.05 21.97 45.57
C GLN A 15 -16.79 22.09 44.07
N LEU A 16 -15.58 21.75 43.62
CA LEU A 16 -15.21 21.72 42.21
C LEU A 16 -16.07 20.74 41.42
N PHE A 17 -16.34 19.55 41.95
CA PHE A 17 -17.23 18.58 41.33
C PHE A 17 -18.67 19.13 41.21
N GLY A 18 -19.16 19.81 42.25
CA GLY A 18 -20.44 20.50 42.22
C GLY A 18 -20.50 21.61 41.15
N PHE A 19 -19.44 22.40 41.04
CA PHE A 19 -19.28 23.44 40.03
C PHE A 19 -19.25 22.85 38.61
N PHE A 20 -18.47 21.79 38.38
CA PHE A 20 -18.44 21.03 37.13
C PHE A 20 -19.83 20.57 36.69
N CYS A 21 -20.59 19.95 37.61
CA CYS A 21 -21.95 19.50 37.32
C CYS A 21 -22.90 20.66 36.98
N GLU A 22 -22.73 21.81 37.63
CA GLU A 22 -23.53 23.00 37.38
C GLU A 22 -23.20 23.63 36.02
N CYS A 23 -21.91 23.73 35.66
CA CYS A 23 -21.48 24.18 34.34
C CYS A 23 -22.06 23.31 33.22
N LEU A 24 -22.04 21.98 33.38
CA LEU A 24 -22.66 21.06 32.41
C LEU A 24 -24.18 21.29 32.28
N ARG A 25 -24.90 21.54 33.38
CA ARG A 25 -26.35 21.82 33.33
C ARG A 25 -26.68 23.13 32.62
N ARG A 26 -25.78 24.11 32.72
CA ARG A 26 -25.91 25.44 32.11
C ARG A 26 -25.40 25.50 30.67
N GLY A 27 -24.72 24.46 30.18
CA GLY A 27 -24.06 24.47 28.88
C GLY A 27 -22.78 25.32 28.85
N GLU A 28 -22.17 25.57 30.01
CA GLU A 28 -20.88 26.26 30.13
C GLU A 28 -19.74 25.26 29.89
N TRP A 29 -19.61 24.78 28.66
CA TRP A 29 -18.78 23.63 28.30
C TRP A 29 -17.28 23.85 28.55
N GLU A 30 -16.75 25.04 28.26
CA GLU A 30 -15.34 25.39 28.47
C GLU A 30 -14.97 25.40 29.97
N LEU A 31 -15.85 25.94 30.82
CA LEU A 31 -15.67 25.96 32.27
C LEU A 31 -15.74 24.54 32.85
N ALA A 32 -16.68 23.72 32.35
CA ALA A 32 -16.75 22.32 32.74
C ALA A 32 -15.46 21.58 32.34
N GLN A 33 -14.94 21.79 31.13
CA GLN A 33 -13.71 21.16 30.66
C GLN A 33 -12.49 21.56 31.50
N ALA A 34 -12.39 22.83 31.92
CA ALA A 34 -11.29 23.32 32.75
C ALA A 34 -11.22 22.65 34.13
N CYS A 35 -12.35 22.14 34.65
CA CYS A 35 -12.39 21.42 35.93
C CYS A 35 -11.81 20.01 35.85
N VAL A 36 -11.79 19.39 34.66
CA VAL A 36 -11.50 17.96 34.48
C VAL A 36 -10.12 17.53 35.01
N PRO A 37 -9.00 18.23 34.72
CA PRO A 37 -7.68 17.80 35.19
C PRO A 37 -7.60 17.71 36.72
N GLN A 38 -8.16 18.69 37.43
CA GLN A 38 -8.16 18.75 38.90
C GLN A 38 -9.09 17.71 39.53
N LEU A 39 -10.18 17.35 38.84
CA LEU A 39 -11.10 16.31 39.29
C LEU A 39 -10.53 14.89 39.08
N GLN A 40 -9.58 14.73 38.16
CA GLN A 40 -8.89 13.47 37.93
C GLN A 40 -7.97 13.09 39.08
N GLU A 41 -7.29 14.08 39.68
CA GLU A 41 -6.47 13.93 40.88
C GLU A 41 -7.31 13.82 42.18
N GLY A 42 -8.65 13.78 42.02
CA GLY A 42 -9.61 13.68 43.11
C GLY A 42 -9.46 12.41 43.94
N GLN A 43 -9.77 12.51 45.24
CA GLN A 43 -9.82 11.33 46.12
C GLN A 43 -11.22 10.71 46.19
N GLY A 44 -11.27 9.39 46.39
CA GLY A 44 -12.52 8.65 46.59
C GLY A 44 -13.24 8.32 45.28
N ASP A 45 -14.56 8.56 45.25
CA ASP A 45 -15.44 8.17 44.13
C ASP A 45 -15.61 9.28 43.07
N ILE A 46 -15.03 10.46 43.30
CA ILE A 46 -15.17 11.60 42.39
C ILE A 46 -14.63 11.28 40.98
N PRO A 47 -13.42 10.72 40.81
CA PRO A 47 -12.90 10.41 39.48
C PRO A 47 -13.81 9.48 38.67
N LYS A 48 -14.32 8.41 39.30
CA LYS A 48 -15.23 7.46 38.65
C LYS A 48 -16.54 8.12 38.19
N ARG A 49 -17.13 8.96 39.05
CA ARG A 49 -18.35 9.68 38.68
C ARG A 49 -18.13 10.68 37.54
N VAL A 50 -16.95 11.30 37.47
CA VAL A 50 -16.58 12.17 36.36
C VAL A 50 -16.38 11.35 35.08
N GLU A 51 -15.70 10.20 35.16
CA GLU A 51 -15.56 9.26 34.05
C GLU A 51 -16.93 8.83 33.50
N ASP A 52 -17.88 8.44 34.37
CA ASP A 52 -19.24 8.06 33.97
C ASP A 52 -19.98 9.21 33.25
N ILE A 53 -19.81 10.44 33.74
CA ILE A 53 -20.39 11.63 33.10
C ILE A 53 -19.74 11.86 31.73
N LEU A 54 -18.41 11.81 31.63
CA LEU A 54 -17.69 11.98 30.36
C LEU A 54 -18.11 10.93 29.34
N GLN A 55 -18.26 9.67 29.76
CA GLN A 55 -18.81 8.61 28.91
C GLN A 55 -20.23 8.93 28.44
N ALA A 56 -21.12 9.37 29.35
CA ALA A 56 -22.49 9.72 29.00
C ALA A 56 -22.58 10.88 27.99
N LEU A 57 -21.70 11.89 28.11
CA LEU A 57 -21.61 13.02 27.17
C LEU A 57 -21.21 12.56 25.76
N VAL A 58 -20.39 11.51 25.65
CA VAL A 58 -19.93 10.91 24.40
C VAL A 58 -20.97 9.98 23.79
N VAL A 59 -21.62 9.14 24.60
CA VAL A 59 -22.56 8.11 24.11
C VAL A 59 -23.88 8.70 23.62
N CYS A 60 -24.32 9.83 24.20
CA CYS A 60 -25.64 10.40 23.96
C CYS A 60 -25.58 11.87 23.50
N PRO A 61 -24.98 12.17 22.32
CA PRO A 61 -24.85 13.54 21.82
C PRO A 61 -26.20 14.27 21.74
N ASN A 62 -27.25 13.57 21.31
CA ASN A 62 -28.59 14.15 21.13
C ASN A 62 -29.26 14.59 22.44
N LEU A 63 -28.76 14.16 23.61
CA LEU A 63 -29.26 14.57 24.91
C LEU A 63 -28.52 15.80 25.48
N LEU A 64 -27.48 16.28 24.79
CA LEU A 64 -26.71 17.45 25.20
C LEU A 64 -27.55 18.71 25.01
N ARG A 65 -27.64 19.52 26.06
CA ARG A 65 -28.33 20.82 26.03
C ARG A 65 -27.47 21.86 25.31
N CYS A 66 -27.47 21.81 23.99
CA CYS A 66 -26.72 22.76 23.17
C CYS A 66 -27.58 24.00 22.86
N GLY A 67 -26.95 25.18 22.85
CA GLY A 67 -27.56 26.38 22.27
C GLY A 67 -27.70 26.22 20.75
N GLN A 68 -28.43 27.15 20.11
CA GLN A 68 -28.67 27.10 18.65
C GLN A 68 -27.38 27.11 17.81
N ASP A 69 -26.28 27.65 18.37
CA ASP A 69 -24.99 27.77 17.67
C ASP A 69 -24.06 26.57 17.88
N ILE A 70 -24.42 25.63 18.76
CA ILE A 70 -23.55 24.50 19.14
C ILE A 70 -24.15 23.21 18.59
N ASN A 71 -23.38 22.55 17.73
CA ASN A 71 -23.74 21.23 17.25
C ASN A 71 -23.46 20.17 18.34
N PRO A 72 -24.47 19.36 18.72
CA PRO A 72 -24.33 18.36 19.78
C PRO A 72 -23.31 17.26 19.48
N GLN A 73 -23.17 16.85 18.22
CA GLN A 73 -22.25 15.79 17.82
C GLN A 73 -20.80 16.28 17.84
N ARG A 74 -20.57 17.52 17.38
CA ARG A 74 -19.25 18.17 17.48
C ARG A 74 -18.84 18.40 18.93
N LEU A 75 -19.80 18.77 19.79
CA LEU A 75 -19.56 18.89 21.23
C LEU A 75 -19.20 17.53 21.86
N ALA A 76 -19.94 16.47 21.51
CA ALA A 76 -19.62 15.12 21.97
C ALA A 76 -18.25 14.65 21.48
N TRP A 77 -17.80 15.07 20.28
CA TRP A 77 -16.45 14.84 19.80
C TRP A 77 -15.38 15.53 20.66
N VAL A 78 -15.62 16.78 21.09
CA VAL A 78 -14.71 17.47 22.03
C VAL A 78 -14.63 16.68 23.34
N TRP A 79 -15.75 16.20 23.87
CA TRP A 79 -15.77 15.38 25.08
C TRP A 79 -15.13 14.00 24.89
N LEU A 80 -15.19 13.42 23.68
CA LEU A 80 -14.45 12.20 23.33
C LEU A 80 -12.95 12.42 23.48
N LEU A 81 -12.42 13.54 22.97
CA LEU A 81 -10.98 13.87 23.10
C LEU A 81 -10.58 14.09 24.57
N VAL A 82 -11.47 14.66 25.38
CA VAL A 82 -11.26 14.79 26.83
C VAL A 82 -11.24 13.42 27.51
N LEU A 83 -12.17 12.53 27.16
CA LEU A 83 -12.26 11.18 27.67
C LEU A 83 -11.06 10.33 27.26
N GLU A 84 -10.56 10.44 26.02
CA GLU A 84 -9.34 9.76 25.57
C GLU A 84 -8.13 10.18 26.42
N LYS A 85 -7.98 11.47 26.70
CA LYS A 85 -6.95 11.98 27.61
C LYS A 85 -7.13 11.45 29.03
N TRP A 86 -8.37 11.43 29.53
CA TRP A 86 -8.68 10.88 30.85
C TRP A 86 -8.24 9.42 30.98
N LEU A 87 -8.68 8.58 30.04
CA LEU A 87 -8.39 7.14 30.03
C LEU A 87 -6.91 6.83 29.81
N ALA A 88 -6.20 7.63 29.01
CA ALA A 88 -4.76 7.45 28.79
C ALA A 88 -3.94 7.57 30.08
N HIS A 89 -4.30 8.48 30.98
CA HIS A 89 -3.64 8.63 32.30
C HIS A 89 -3.94 7.43 33.21
N GLU A 90 -5.14 6.85 33.11
CA GLU A 90 -5.54 5.65 33.85
C GLU A 90 -5.09 4.34 33.19
N LYS A 91 -4.38 4.41 32.04
CA LYS A 91 -3.99 3.26 31.21
C LYS A 91 -5.18 2.38 30.79
N LYS A 92 -6.37 2.96 30.66
CA LYS A 92 -7.58 2.31 30.15
C LYS A 92 -7.70 2.55 28.65
N LEU A 93 -8.28 1.59 27.94
CA LEU A 93 -8.59 1.74 26.52
C LEU A 93 -10.02 2.24 26.34
N LEU A 94 -10.20 3.23 25.46
CA LEU A 94 -11.51 3.67 25.02
C LEU A 94 -12.16 2.58 24.15
N PRO A 95 -13.42 2.19 24.40
CA PRO A 95 -14.15 1.33 23.48
C PRO A 95 -14.24 1.96 22.08
N VAL A 96 -13.69 1.27 21.07
CA VAL A 96 -13.66 1.72 19.65
C VAL A 96 -15.07 2.09 19.14
N VAL A 97 -16.10 1.45 19.70
CA VAL A 97 -17.52 1.70 19.42
C VAL A 97 -17.92 3.16 19.60
N PHE A 98 -17.41 3.83 20.64
CA PHE A 98 -17.79 5.21 20.94
C PHE A 98 -17.28 6.16 19.86
N ARG A 99 -16.02 5.98 19.46
CA ARG A 99 -15.41 6.77 18.40
C ARG A 99 -16.10 6.54 17.07
N ARG A 100 -16.30 5.28 16.66
CA ARG A 100 -16.98 4.94 15.40
C ARG A 100 -18.42 5.48 15.34
N LYS A 101 -19.16 5.43 16.45
CA LYS A 101 -20.52 6.02 16.52
C LYS A 101 -20.51 7.52 16.26
N LEU A 102 -19.60 8.26 16.89
CA LEU A 102 -19.49 9.70 16.68
C LEU A 102 -18.98 10.05 15.29
N GLU A 103 -18.03 9.28 14.75
CA GLU A 103 -17.57 9.44 13.36
C GLU A 103 -18.73 9.27 12.37
N PHE A 104 -19.59 8.26 12.57
CA PHE A 104 -20.78 8.06 11.74
C PHE A 104 -21.75 9.24 11.86
N LEU A 105 -22.03 9.69 13.08
CA LEU A 105 -22.95 10.79 13.29
C LEU A 105 -22.43 12.05 12.57
N LEU A 106 -21.16 12.40 12.76
CA LEU A 106 -20.55 13.57 12.09
C LEU A 106 -20.60 13.44 10.57
N LEU A 107 -20.28 12.27 10.01
CA LEU A 107 -20.38 12.03 8.56
C LEU A 107 -21.82 12.11 8.06
N SER A 108 -22.79 11.63 8.86
CA SER A 108 -24.20 11.69 8.51
C SER A 108 -24.74 13.12 8.50
N GLU A 109 -24.15 14.05 9.25
CA GLU A 109 -24.49 15.47 9.20
C GLU A 109 -24.17 16.10 7.85
N ASP A 110 -22.98 15.82 7.32
CA ASP A 110 -22.55 16.33 6.02
C ASP A 110 -23.37 15.71 4.86
N LEU A 111 -24.06 14.60 5.12
CA LEU A 111 -24.93 13.87 4.18
C LEU A 111 -26.43 14.10 4.44
N GLN A 112 -26.79 15.04 5.33
CA GLN A 112 -28.20 15.30 5.67
C GLN A 112 -29.00 15.76 4.45
N GLY A 113 -30.07 15.02 4.14
CA GLY A 113 -30.95 15.24 2.99
C GLY A 113 -30.79 14.20 1.87
N ASP A 114 -29.64 13.50 1.82
CA ASP A 114 -29.34 12.53 0.76
C ASP A 114 -29.67 11.08 1.17
N ILE A 115 -29.91 10.82 2.46
CA ILE A 115 -30.17 9.48 3.01
C ILE A 115 -31.53 9.43 3.74
N PRO A 116 -32.43 8.52 3.35
CA PRO A 116 -33.67 8.25 4.09
C PRO A 116 -33.43 7.81 5.55
N GLU A 117 -34.29 8.24 6.49
CA GLU A 117 -34.14 7.97 7.93
C GLU A 117 -34.11 6.47 8.28
N ASN A 118 -34.88 5.64 7.56
CA ASN A 118 -34.88 4.19 7.73
C ASN A 118 -33.51 3.58 7.39
N ILE A 119 -32.87 4.08 6.33
CA ILE A 119 -31.55 3.62 5.89
C ILE A 119 -30.46 4.14 6.83
N LEU A 120 -30.55 5.40 7.28
CA LEU A 120 -29.64 5.93 8.31
C LEU A 120 -29.65 5.07 9.58
N LYS A 121 -30.85 4.64 10.01
CA LYS A 121 -31.01 3.75 11.16
C LYS A 121 -30.37 2.38 10.91
N GLU A 122 -30.58 1.81 9.73
CA GLU A 122 -30.00 0.53 9.30
C GLU A 122 -28.45 0.56 9.27
N LEU A 123 -27.87 1.63 8.71
CA LEU A 123 -26.42 1.85 8.67
C LEU A 123 -25.84 1.99 10.07
N TYR A 124 -26.51 2.76 10.94
CA TYR A 124 -26.13 2.92 12.34
C TYR A 124 -26.16 1.58 13.09
N GLU A 125 -27.23 0.80 12.94
CA GLU A 125 -27.36 -0.52 13.58
C GLU A 125 -26.21 -1.46 13.16
N THR A 126 -25.88 -1.48 11.87
CA THR A 126 -24.79 -2.29 11.32
C THR A 126 -23.42 -1.93 11.94
N LEU A 127 -23.14 -0.64 12.14
CA LEU A 127 -21.90 -0.18 12.80
C LEU A 127 -21.82 -0.58 14.27
N THR A 128 -22.96 -0.53 14.99
CA THR A 128 -22.98 -0.82 16.43
C THR A 128 -22.79 -2.30 16.77
N GLN A 129 -23.15 -3.20 15.86
CA GLN A 129 -23.08 -4.64 16.08
C GLN A 129 -21.68 -5.23 15.86
N GLY A 130 -20.86 -4.64 14.96
CA GLY A 130 -19.48 -5.07 14.71
C GLY A 130 -18.51 -4.81 15.89
N ALA A 131 -19.02 -4.28 17.00
CA ALA A 131 -18.26 -3.74 18.11
C ALA A 131 -18.44 -4.51 19.42
N VAL A 132 -19.31 -5.54 19.44
CA VAL A 132 -19.50 -6.43 20.57
C VAL A 132 -18.44 -7.53 20.49
N GLY A 133 -17.40 -7.43 21.34
CA GLY A 133 -16.46 -8.53 21.54
C GLY A 133 -17.16 -9.79 22.07
N PRO A 134 -16.59 -10.99 21.86
CA PRO A 134 -17.18 -12.22 22.37
C PRO A 134 -17.26 -12.15 23.91
N VAL A 135 -18.49 -12.22 24.43
CA VAL A 135 -18.76 -12.37 25.86
C VAL A 135 -18.10 -13.67 26.33
N PRO A 136 -17.36 -13.68 27.46
CA PRO A 136 -16.64 -14.87 27.94
C PRO A 136 -17.56 -15.89 28.65
N ASP A 137 -18.85 -15.91 28.31
CA ASP A 137 -19.80 -16.85 28.92
C ASP A 137 -20.09 -17.99 27.95
N GLY A 138 -19.78 -19.20 28.40
CA GLY A 138 -19.71 -20.40 27.59
C GLY A 138 -21.06 -20.83 27.03
N ASN A 139 -21.41 -20.29 25.86
CA ASN A 139 -22.33 -20.95 24.94
C ASN A 139 -22.11 -20.38 23.52
N PRO A 140 -21.55 -21.15 22.58
CA PRO A 140 -21.48 -20.75 21.19
C PRO A 140 -22.87 -20.99 20.57
N ARG A 141 -23.86 -20.18 20.95
CA ARG A 141 -25.03 -19.99 20.08
C ARG A 141 -24.57 -19.10 18.94
N LYS A 142 -24.06 -19.79 17.93
CA LYS A 142 -23.76 -19.32 16.58
C LYS A 142 -25.07 -18.90 15.90
N GLU A 143 -25.78 -17.94 16.48
CA GLU A 143 -26.86 -17.23 15.81
C GLU A 143 -26.17 -16.14 14.99
N SER A 144 -26.10 -16.41 13.70
CA SER A 144 -25.57 -15.61 12.60
C SER A 144 -25.91 -14.12 12.72
N CYS A 145 -25.02 -13.33 13.33
CA CYS A 145 -25.06 -11.87 13.23
C CYS A 145 -24.48 -11.44 11.87
N THR A 146 -25.24 -11.66 10.81
CA THR A 146 -25.02 -11.06 9.50
C THR A 146 -26.27 -10.29 9.13
N HIS A 147 -26.49 -9.14 9.78
CA HIS A 147 -27.42 -8.16 9.22
C HIS A 147 -26.76 -7.62 7.95
N HIS A 148 -27.19 -8.18 6.83
CA HIS A 148 -26.85 -7.69 5.51
C HIS A 148 -27.54 -6.35 5.31
N LEU A 149 -26.82 -5.37 4.77
CA LEU A 149 -27.45 -4.16 4.28
C LEU A 149 -28.48 -4.54 3.20
N SER A 150 -29.64 -3.90 3.27
CA SER A 150 -30.71 -4.02 2.31
C SER A 150 -30.22 -3.58 0.92
N SER A 151 -30.83 -4.11 -0.14
CA SER A 151 -30.51 -3.68 -1.50
C SER A 151 -30.77 -2.19 -1.71
N GLU A 152 -31.74 -1.63 -0.96
CA GLU A 152 -32.05 -0.20 -0.96
C GLU A 152 -30.91 0.60 -0.32
N ALA A 153 -30.43 0.22 0.87
CA ALA A 153 -29.29 0.85 1.52
C ALA A 153 -28.03 0.83 0.64
N ILE A 154 -27.75 -0.30 -0.01
CA ILE A 154 -26.63 -0.45 -0.95
C ILE A 154 -26.79 0.48 -2.17
N SER A 155 -28.00 0.60 -2.71
CA SER A 155 -28.25 1.52 -3.82
C SER A 155 -28.09 2.98 -3.43
N VAL A 156 -28.51 3.36 -2.21
CA VAL A 156 -28.31 4.71 -1.69
C VAL A 156 -26.82 5.00 -1.49
N LEU A 157 -26.05 4.06 -0.94
CA LEU A 157 -24.59 4.22 -0.82
C LEU A 157 -23.91 4.41 -2.19
N TRP A 158 -24.38 3.71 -3.22
CA TRP A 158 -23.90 3.91 -4.59
C TRP A 158 -24.27 5.28 -5.16
N ASP A 159 -25.48 5.76 -4.86
CA ASP A 159 -25.95 7.06 -5.31
C ASP A 159 -25.20 8.21 -4.63
N LEU A 160 -24.91 8.08 -3.33
CA LEU A 160 -24.03 8.98 -2.60
C LEU A 160 -22.63 9.00 -3.19
N LEU A 161 -22.07 7.84 -3.55
CA LEU A 161 -20.77 7.78 -4.23
C LEU A 161 -20.74 8.57 -5.55
N ARG A 162 -21.88 8.70 -6.25
CA ARG A 162 -21.98 9.52 -7.47
C ARG A 162 -22.11 11.01 -7.17
N GLN A 163 -22.82 11.38 -6.11
CA GLN A 163 -23.16 12.77 -5.78
C GLN A 163 -22.11 13.44 -4.89
N SER A 164 -21.64 12.73 -3.87
CA SER A 164 -20.75 13.17 -2.80
C SER A 164 -19.68 12.09 -2.49
N PRO A 165 -18.72 11.86 -3.40
CA PRO A 165 -17.82 10.71 -3.35
C PRO A 165 -16.94 10.65 -2.09
N GLN A 166 -16.46 11.79 -1.60
CA GLN A 166 -15.58 11.83 -0.42
C GLN A 166 -16.28 11.40 0.89
N PRO A 167 -17.41 12.00 1.30
CA PRO A 167 -18.12 11.58 2.51
C PRO A 167 -18.71 10.17 2.36
N ALA A 168 -19.20 9.80 1.18
CA ALA A 168 -19.69 8.44 0.90
C ALA A 168 -18.57 7.39 1.05
N GLN A 169 -17.36 7.70 0.58
CA GLN A 169 -16.19 6.83 0.75
C GLN A 169 -15.81 6.70 2.23
N ALA A 170 -15.78 7.81 2.99
CA ALA A 170 -15.49 7.77 4.43
C ALA A 170 -16.52 6.93 5.19
N LEU A 171 -17.80 7.03 4.83
CA LEU A 171 -18.88 6.23 5.39
C LEU A 171 -18.68 4.73 5.10
N LEU A 172 -18.33 4.37 3.86
CA LEU A 172 -18.03 2.99 3.47
C LEU A 172 -16.80 2.43 4.19
N GLU A 173 -15.73 3.22 4.33
CA GLU A 173 -14.54 2.83 5.12
C GLU A 173 -14.91 2.57 6.59
N LEU A 174 -15.77 3.40 7.17
CA LEU A 174 -16.26 3.24 8.53
C LEU A 174 -17.11 1.97 8.69
N LEU A 175 -17.98 1.67 7.73
CA LEU A 175 -18.84 0.47 7.70
C LEU A 175 -18.04 -0.83 7.56
N LEU A 176 -16.95 -0.80 6.80
CA LEU A 176 -16.07 -1.95 6.58
C LEU A 176 -15.06 -2.15 7.74
N GLY A 177 -14.92 -1.19 8.67
CA GLY A 177 -14.08 -1.30 9.89
C GLY A 177 -12.57 -1.26 9.63
N GLU A 178 -11.70 -1.58 10.59
CA GLU A 178 -10.28 -1.85 10.32
C GLU A 178 -10.04 -3.35 10.18
N ASP A 179 -9.03 -3.74 9.40
CA ASP A 179 -8.74 -5.12 9.05
C ASP A 179 -7.99 -5.82 10.20
N ASP A 180 -8.73 -6.47 11.10
CA ASP A 180 -8.17 -7.29 12.19
C ASP A 180 -7.86 -8.74 11.71
N GLY A 181 -7.81 -8.98 10.40
CA GLY A 181 -7.42 -10.27 9.80
C GLY A 181 -8.37 -11.44 10.08
N THR A 182 -9.52 -11.20 10.73
CA THR A 182 -10.43 -12.25 11.22
C THR A 182 -11.90 -12.05 10.83
N GLY A 183 -12.26 -10.98 10.12
CA GLY A 183 -13.66 -10.60 9.89
C GLY A 183 -14.20 -10.92 8.50
N LEU A 184 -14.74 -12.13 8.28
CA LEU A 184 -15.63 -12.44 7.15
C LEU A 184 -16.95 -11.63 7.16
N CYS A 185 -17.21 -10.88 8.23
CA CYS A 185 -18.47 -10.17 8.49
C CYS A 185 -18.82 -9.09 7.46
N HIS A 186 -17.85 -8.60 6.67
CA HIS A 186 -18.06 -7.51 5.71
C HIS A 186 -18.07 -7.96 4.24
N TRP A 187 -17.89 -9.25 3.97
CA TRP A 187 -17.89 -9.81 2.61
C TRP A 187 -19.16 -9.51 1.78
N PRO A 188 -20.38 -9.54 2.35
CA PRO A 188 -21.59 -9.29 1.57
C PRO A 188 -21.67 -7.87 0.98
N LEU A 189 -21.22 -6.87 1.75
CA LEU A 189 -21.16 -5.48 1.27
C LEU A 189 -20.08 -5.34 0.19
N GLN A 190 -18.91 -5.97 0.38
CA GLN A 190 -17.84 -5.96 -0.63
C GLN A 190 -18.32 -6.60 -1.94
N ASN A 191 -19.00 -7.74 -1.89
CA ASN A 191 -19.56 -8.40 -3.08
C ASN A 191 -20.60 -7.53 -3.77
N ALA A 192 -21.50 -6.89 -3.02
CA ALA A 192 -22.48 -5.99 -3.60
C ALA A 192 -21.82 -4.78 -4.29
N LEU A 193 -20.75 -4.23 -3.71
CA LEU A 193 -19.95 -3.17 -4.34
C LEU A 193 -19.25 -3.65 -5.61
N VAL A 194 -18.66 -4.85 -5.60
CA VAL A 194 -18.06 -5.47 -6.80
C VAL A 194 -19.10 -5.59 -7.91
N ASP A 195 -20.29 -6.11 -7.61
CA ASP A 195 -21.38 -6.23 -8.59
C ASP A 195 -21.83 -4.88 -9.15
N LEU A 196 -21.91 -3.85 -8.31
CA LEU A 196 -22.26 -2.50 -8.74
C LEU A 196 -21.18 -1.89 -9.64
N ILE A 197 -19.90 -2.05 -9.30
CA ILE A 197 -18.78 -1.60 -10.14
C ILE A 197 -18.86 -2.28 -11.51
N ARG A 198 -19.05 -3.59 -11.57
CA ARG A 198 -19.16 -4.34 -12.83
C ARG A 198 -20.35 -3.89 -13.67
N LYS A 199 -21.52 -3.68 -13.04
CA LYS A 199 -22.69 -3.10 -13.74
C LYS A 199 -22.38 -1.72 -14.31
N ALA A 200 -21.68 -0.87 -13.54
CA ALA A 200 -21.27 0.44 -13.98
C ALA A 200 -20.27 0.38 -15.15
N LEU A 201 -19.28 -0.52 -15.10
CA LEU A 201 -18.33 -0.75 -16.19
C LEU A 201 -19.04 -1.16 -17.49
N ARG A 202 -20.03 -2.05 -17.41
CA ARG A 202 -20.86 -2.43 -18.57
C ARG A 202 -21.67 -1.26 -19.11
N ALA A 203 -22.21 -0.40 -18.23
CA ALA A 203 -22.92 0.80 -18.64
C ALA A 203 -21.99 1.81 -19.33
N LEU A 204 -20.71 1.90 -18.94
CA LEU A 204 -19.70 2.73 -19.61
C LEU A 204 -19.36 2.25 -21.03
N GLN A 205 -19.57 0.96 -21.33
CA GLN A 205 -19.35 0.38 -22.66
C GLN A 205 -20.56 0.55 -23.59
N GLY A 206 -21.72 1.00 -23.06
CA GLY A 206 -22.93 1.21 -23.83
C GLY A 206 -22.90 2.51 -24.68
N PRO A 207 -23.72 2.61 -25.73
CA PRO A 207 -23.86 3.83 -26.54
C PRO A 207 -24.59 4.97 -25.82
N ASP A 208 -25.16 4.70 -24.64
CA ASP A 208 -25.94 5.65 -23.86
C ASP A 208 -25.05 6.68 -23.16
N SER A 209 -25.59 7.88 -22.93
CA SER A 209 -24.90 8.91 -22.18
C SER A 209 -24.62 8.42 -20.75
N VAL A 210 -23.33 8.29 -20.42
CA VAL A 210 -22.87 7.89 -19.08
C VAL A 210 -23.47 8.84 -18.03
N PRO A 211 -24.19 8.32 -17.03
CA PRO A 211 -24.72 9.15 -15.96
C PRO A 211 -23.59 9.91 -15.24
N PRO A 212 -23.80 11.18 -14.84
CA PRO A 212 -22.78 11.95 -14.14
C PRO A 212 -22.37 11.26 -12.82
N GLY A 213 -21.08 11.34 -12.49
CA GLY A 213 -20.54 10.80 -11.23
C GLY A 213 -20.30 9.29 -11.21
N VAL A 214 -20.64 8.52 -12.26
CA VAL A 214 -20.43 7.06 -12.30
C VAL A 214 -18.95 6.68 -12.18
N VAL A 215 -18.07 7.44 -12.83
CA VAL A 215 -16.61 7.23 -12.76
C VAL A 215 -16.08 7.46 -11.35
N ASP A 216 -16.53 8.53 -10.69
CA ASP A 216 -16.12 8.82 -9.32
C ASP A 216 -16.69 7.79 -8.33
N ALA A 217 -17.89 7.27 -8.58
CA ALA A 217 -18.44 6.18 -7.79
C ALA A 217 -17.65 4.87 -7.94
N ILE A 218 -17.20 4.53 -9.16
CA ILE A 218 -16.30 3.39 -9.39
C ILE A 218 -15.00 3.59 -8.59
N TYR A 219 -14.35 4.75 -8.70
CA TYR A 219 -13.10 5.01 -7.98
C TYR A 219 -13.26 5.02 -6.46
N GLY A 220 -14.35 5.63 -5.95
CA GLY A 220 -14.67 5.67 -4.53
C GLY A 220 -14.93 4.27 -3.98
N ALA A 221 -15.77 3.47 -4.65
CA ALA A 221 -16.02 2.10 -4.26
C ALA A 221 -14.75 1.24 -4.29
N LEU A 222 -13.96 1.31 -5.38
CA LEU A 222 -12.70 0.56 -5.52
C LEU A 222 -11.72 0.83 -4.39
N ARG A 223 -11.64 2.09 -3.92
CA ARG A 223 -10.73 2.47 -2.82
C ARG A 223 -11.12 1.87 -1.48
N THR A 224 -12.40 1.51 -1.30
CA THR A 224 -12.91 0.88 -0.08
C THR A 224 -12.88 -0.65 -0.10
N LEU A 225 -12.79 -1.25 -1.29
CA LEU A 225 -12.73 -2.70 -1.45
C LEU A 225 -11.50 -3.29 -0.76
N ARG A 226 -11.69 -4.49 -0.18
CA ARG A 226 -10.61 -5.25 0.43
C ARG A 226 -10.38 -6.52 -0.34
N CYS A 227 -9.13 -6.94 -0.40
CA CYS A 227 -8.79 -8.25 -0.92
C CYS A 227 -8.66 -9.21 0.26
N PRO A 228 -9.49 -10.26 0.37
CA PRO A 228 -9.28 -11.27 1.40
C PRO A 228 -7.93 -11.96 1.16
N ALA A 229 -7.26 -12.35 2.25
CA ALA A 229 -6.23 -13.38 2.18
C ALA A 229 -6.93 -14.67 1.68
N GLU A 230 -6.31 -15.34 0.71
CA GLU A 230 -6.84 -16.45 -0.10
C GLU A 230 -7.94 -17.33 0.54
N PRO A 231 -8.91 -17.84 -0.26
CA PRO A 231 -8.91 -17.85 -1.72
C PRO A 231 -9.42 -16.55 -2.34
N LEU A 232 -8.67 -16.06 -3.34
CA LEU A 232 -9.10 -14.96 -4.21
C LEU A 232 -10.40 -15.36 -4.91
N GLY A 233 -11.48 -14.63 -4.63
CA GLY A 233 -12.77 -14.87 -5.28
C GLY A 233 -12.67 -14.67 -6.79
N VAL A 234 -13.25 -15.59 -7.57
CA VAL A 234 -13.37 -15.50 -9.04
C VAL A 234 -13.94 -14.14 -9.47
N GLU A 235 -14.83 -13.58 -8.66
CA GLU A 235 -15.45 -12.27 -8.86
C GLU A 235 -14.43 -11.12 -8.92
N LEU A 236 -13.38 -11.15 -8.09
CA LEU A 236 -12.33 -10.11 -8.08
C LEU A 236 -11.40 -10.22 -9.29
N ARG A 237 -11.15 -11.44 -9.78
CA ARG A 237 -10.39 -11.66 -11.03
C ARG A 237 -11.14 -11.09 -12.23
N LEU A 238 -12.41 -11.45 -12.35
CA LEU A 238 -13.31 -10.92 -13.38
C LEU A 238 -13.42 -9.39 -13.30
N LEU A 239 -13.48 -8.82 -12.10
CA LEU A 239 -13.46 -7.36 -11.92
C LEU A 239 -12.16 -6.75 -12.48
N CYS A 240 -10.99 -7.32 -12.18
CA CYS A 240 -9.71 -6.82 -12.69
C CYS A 240 -9.63 -6.89 -14.22
N GLU A 241 -10.13 -7.97 -14.83
CA GLU A 241 -10.24 -8.11 -16.28
C GLU A 241 -11.14 -7.03 -16.89
N GLU A 242 -12.36 -6.86 -16.37
CA GLU A 242 -13.32 -5.85 -16.84
C GLU A 242 -12.78 -4.42 -16.68
N LEU A 243 -12.07 -4.13 -15.57
CA LEU A 243 -11.41 -2.85 -15.34
C LEU A 243 -10.28 -2.58 -16.32
N LEU A 244 -9.44 -3.58 -16.57
CA LEU A 244 -8.34 -3.48 -17.52
C LEU A 244 -8.86 -3.25 -18.93
N GLU A 245 -9.88 -3.99 -19.37
CA GLU A 245 -10.52 -3.78 -20.67
C GLU A 245 -11.15 -2.40 -20.80
N ALA A 246 -11.82 -1.93 -19.74
CA ALA A 246 -12.41 -0.59 -19.72
C ALA A 246 -11.35 0.51 -19.80
N CYS A 247 -10.17 0.37 -19.17
CA CYS A 247 -9.07 1.34 -19.28
C CYS A 247 -8.36 1.31 -20.64
N MET A 248 -8.31 0.15 -21.30
CA MET A 248 -7.64 -0.02 -22.60
C MET A 248 -8.50 0.38 -23.80
N THR A 249 -9.80 0.63 -23.59
CA THR A 249 -10.73 1.01 -24.65
C THR A 249 -10.58 2.50 -25.00
N GLU A 250 -10.42 2.81 -26.29
CA GLU A 250 -10.29 4.19 -26.76
C GLU A 250 -11.55 5.02 -26.44
N GLY A 251 -11.35 6.22 -25.88
CA GLY A 251 -12.46 7.08 -25.47
C GLY A 251 -13.11 6.73 -24.12
N SER A 252 -12.57 5.75 -23.40
CA SER A 252 -13.03 5.43 -22.05
C SER A 252 -12.86 6.62 -21.10
N PRO A 253 -13.86 6.91 -20.24
CA PRO A 253 -13.73 7.94 -19.23
C PRO A 253 -12.87 7.49 -18.03
N LEU A 254 -12.51 6.20 -17.96
CA LEU A 254 -11.64 5.66 -16.91
C LEU A 254 -10.17 5.82 -17.27
N ARG A 255 -9.45 6.52 -16.39
CA ARG A 255 -7.99 6.65 -16.44
C ARG A 255 -7.32 5.60 -15.58
N GLU A 256 -6.34 4.92 -16.16
CA GLU A 256 -5.61 3.85 -15.49
C GLU A 256 -4.80 4.37 -14.29
N GLU A 257 -4.24 5.57 -14.36
CA GLU A 257 -3.45 6.14 -13.26
C GLU A 257 -4.30 6.38 -12.01
N ARG A 258 -5.54 6.86 -12.20
CA ARG A 258 -6.51 7.02 -11.11
C ARG A 258 -6.92 5.66 -10.56
N LEU A 259 -7.14 4.67 -11.41
CA LEU A 259 -7.47 3.31 -10.99
C LEU A 259 -6.37 2.71 -10.11
N LEU A 260 -5.11 2.77 -10.55
CA LEU A 260 -3.97 2.29 -9.78
C LEU A 260 -3.83 3.04 -8.46
N SER A 261 -4.11 4.35 -8.43
CA SER A 261 -4.12 5.11 -7.17
C SER A 261 -5.17 4.61 -6.18
N CYS A 262 -6.34 4.16 -6.65
CA CYS A 262 -7.35 3.54 -5.80
C CYS A 262 -6.90 2.17 -5.29
N LEU A 263 -6.33 1.33 -6.17
CA LEU A 263 -5.87 -0.01 -5.79
C LEU A 263 -4.68 0.03 -4.83
N LEU A 264 -3.78 1.02 -4.94
CA LEU A 264 -2.62 1.16 -4.06
C LEU A 264 -2.96 1.57 -2.62
N HIS A 265 -4.23 1.86 -2.34
CA HIS A 265 -4.65 2.24 -1.01
C HIS A 265 -4.42 1.12 0.02
N LYS A 266 -4.29 1.50 1.32
CA LYS A 266 -3.83 0.61 2.41
C LYS A 266 -4.65 -0.68 2.51
N ALA A 267 -5.94 -0.63 2.20
CA ALA A 267 -6.88 -1.74 2.30
C ALA A 267 -6.89 -2.70 1.08
N SER A 268 -6.21 -2.35 -0.02
CA SER A 268 -6.38 -2.98 -1.33
C SER A 268 -5.08 -3.51 -1.96
N ARG A 269 -4.01 -3.71 -1.17
CA ARG A 269 -2.72 -4.24 -1.69
C ARG A 269 -2.87 -5.56 -2.46
N GLY A 270 -3.76 -6.45 -2.01
CA GLY A 270 -4.06 -7.70 -2.72
C GLY A 270 -4.73 -7.47 -4.08
N LEU A 271 -5.55 -6.42 -4.22
CA LEU A 271 -6.18 -6.07 -5.51
C LEU A 271 -5.16 -5.56 -6.52
N VAL A 272 -4.14 -4.81 -6.10
CA VAL A 272 -3.05 -4.37 -7.02
C VAL A 272 -2.30 -5.58 -7.56
N SER A 273 -2.00 -6.55 -6.69
CA SER A 273 -1.35 -7.78 -7.11
C SER A 273 -2.21 -8.52 -8.13
N LEU A 274 -3.50 -8.70 -7.85
CA LEU A 274 -4.45 -9.36 -8.75
C LEU A 274 -4.55 -8.65 -10.11
N TYR A 275 -4.67 -7.32 -10.09
CA TYR A 275 -4.67 -6.49 -11.29
C TYR A 275 -3.37 -6.67 -12.08
N GLY A 276 -2.22 -6.69 -11.41
CA GLY A 276 -0.92 -6.92 -12.03
C GLY A 276 -0.81 -8.28 -12.74
N HIS A 277 -1.37 -9.34 -12.17
CA HIS A 277 -1.42 -10.67 -12.82
C HIS A 277 -2.29 -10.63 -14.08
N THR A 278 -3.51 -10.10 -13.99
CA THR A 278 -4.41 -9.96 -15.16
C THR A 278 -3.80 -9.08 -16.26
N TYR A 279 -3.05 -8.04 -15.88
CA TYR A 279 -2.30 -7.19 -16.80
C TYR A 279 -1.19 -7.96 -17.52
N ALA A 280 -0.40 -8.75 -16.79
CA ALA A 280 0.65 -9.57 -17.37
C ALA A 280 0.09 -10.61 -18.35
N GLU A 281 -0.99 -11.29 -18.00
CA GLU A 281 -1.70 -12.22 -18.89
C GLU A 281 -2.10 -11.52 -20.20
N LYS A 282 -2.80 -10.39 -20.14
CA LYS A 282 -3.26 -9.66 -21.34
C LYS A 282 -2.12 -9.09 -22.20
N VAL A 283 -1.02 -8.62 -21.60
CA VAL A 283 0.15 -8.12 -22.34
C VAL A 283 0.85 -9.25 -23.09
N THR A 284 0.86 -10.45 -22.51
CA THR A 284 1.52 -11.61 -23.11
C THR A 284 0.68 -12.28 -24.19
N GLU A 285 -0.65 -12.09 -24.16
CA GLU A 285 -1.56 -12.46 -25.25
C GLU A 285 -1.47 -11.53 -26.47
N LYS A 286 -1.10 -10.25 -26.28
CA LYS A 286 -0.90 -9.28 -27.38
C LYS A 286 0.58 -9.22 -27.82
N PRO A 287 1.10 -10.28 -28.44
CA PRO A 287 1.76 -10.07 -29.72
C PRO A 287 1.54 -11.22 -30.72
N PRO A 288 0.89 -10.94 -31.87
CA PRO A 288 1.29 -11.60 -33.10
C PRO A 288 1.49 -10.57 -34.21
N ARG A 289 2.72 -10.04 -34.32
CA ARG A 289 3.27 -9.48 -35.56
C ARG A 289 4.80 -9.33 -35.50
N ALA A 290 5.49 -10.42 -35.21
CA ALA A 290 6.87 -10.62 -35.66
C ALA A 290 7.12 -12.13 -35.74
N THR A 291 7.20 -12.64 -36.96
CA THR A 291 7.76 -13.96 -37.24
C THR A 291 9.23 -13.99 -36.83
N ALA A 292 9.54 -14.52 -35.65
CA ALA A 292 10.80 -15.21 -35.35
C ALA A 292 10.71 -15.97 -34.01
N SER A 293 10.76 -17.30 -34.11
CA SER A 293 11.25 -18.27 -33.12
C SER A 293 10.60 -18.37 -31.73
N GLY A 294 9.96 -19.52 -31.48
CA GLY A 294 9.84 -20.14 -30.14
C GLY A 294 8.77 -19.57 -29.21
N LYS A 295 7.57 -20.17 -29.23
CA LYS A 295 6.56 -20.00 -28.17
C LYS A 295 7.12 -20.44 -26.82
N VAL A 296 7.27 -19.52 -25.87
CA VAL A 296 7.41 -19.84 -24.44
C VAL A 296 6.52 -18.89 -23.65
N SER A 297 5.58 -19.44 -22.88
CA SER A 297 4.73 -18.68 -21.96
C SER A 297 5.58 -18.14 -20.80
N PRO A 298 5.32 -16.90 -20.34
CA PRO A 298 6.12 -16.28 -19.28
C PRO A 298 6.00 -16.96 -17.92
N ASP A 299 4.93 -17.74 -17.68
CA ASP A 299 4.79 -18.57 -16.47
C ASP A 299 5.86 -19.67 -16.34
N HIS A 300 6.66 -19.89 -17.39
CA HIS A 300 7.77 -20.85 -17.42
C HIS A 300 9.10 -20.25 -17.88
N LEU A 301 9.20 -18.93 -18.02
CA LEU A 301 10.49 -18.28 -18.24
C LEU A 301 11.23 -18.13 -16.91
N ASP A 302 12.51 -18.49 -16.93
CA ASP A 302 13.47 -18.18 -15.87
C ASP A 302 13.35 -16.68 -15.52
N PRO A 303 13.19 -16.31 -14.22
CA PRO A 303 13.07 -14.91 -13.77
C PRO A 303 14.11 -13.98 -14.42
N GLU A 304 15.31 -14.48 -14.66
CA GLU A 304 16.41 -13.73 -15.24
C GLU A 304 16.16 -13.37 -16.71
N ARG A 305 15.65 -14.34 -17.49
CA ARG A 305 15.28 -14.13 -18.90
C ARG A 305 14.07 -13.22 -19.05
N ALA A 306 13.14 -13.27 -18.09
CA ALA A 306 12.01 -12.36 -18.06
C ALA A 306 12.49 -10.91 -17.86
N MET A 307 13.38 -10.65 -16.88
CA MET A 307 13.92 -9.31 -16.64
C MET A 307 14.72 -8.77 -17.83
N LEU A 308 15.52 -9.62 -18.48
CA LEU A 308 16.22 -9.23 -19.71
C LEU A 308 15.27 -8.81 -20.84
N ALA A 309 14.23 -9.59 -21.08
CA ALA A 309 13.24 -9.27 -22.11
C ALA A 309 12.49 -7.96 -21.81
N LEU A 310 12.19 -7.69 -20.54
CA LEU A 310 11.49 -6.47 -20.12
C LEU A 310 12.33 -5.22 -20.37
N PHE A 311 13.59 -5.21 -19.94
CA PHE A 311 14.44 -4.02 -20.04
C PHE A 311 15.16 -3.87 -21.38
N SER A 312 15.08 -4.88 -22.24
CA SER A 312 15.44 -4.77 -23.67
C SER A 312 14.32 -4.13 -24.51
N ASN A 313 13.14 -3.85 -23.94
CA ASN A 313 12.01 -3.26 -24.65
C ASN A 313 12.26 -1.78 -25.01
N PRO A 314 11.92 -1.32 -26.24
CA PRO A 314 12.10 0.08 -26.62
C PRO A 314 11.29 1.06 -25.77
N ASN A 315 10.14 0.65 -25.20
CA ASN A 315 9.26 1.51 -24.42
C ASN A 315 9.56 1.41 -22.90
N PRO A 316 10.28 2.38 -22.30
CA PRO A 316 10.68 2.31 -20.90
C PRO A 316 9.49 2.36 -19.94
N ALA A 317 8.44 3.15 -20.25
CA ALA A 317 7.28 3.30 -19.37
C ALA A 317 6.52 1.97 -19.23
N GLN A 318 6.34 1.24 -20.35
CA GLN A 318 5.70 -0.06 -20.34
C GLN A 318 6.58 -1.12 -19.66
N ALA A 319 7.89 -1.09 -19.91
CA ALA A 319 8.85 -1.99 -19.26
C ALA A 319 8.79 -1.87 -17.73
N TRP A 320 8.83 -0.64 -17.19
CA TRP A 320 8.74 -0.39 -15.75
C TRP A 320 7.41 -0.80 -15.15
N LYS A 321 6.30 -0.58 -15.86
CA LYS A 321 4.98 -0.99 -15.38
C LYS A 321 4.88 -2.51 -15.25
N VAL A 322 5.36 -3.25 -16.25
CA VAL A 322 5.38 -4.73 -16.19
C VAL A 322 6.36 -5.21 -15.11
N ALA A 323 7.56 -4.60 -15.02
CA ALA A 323 8.54 -4.94 -13.99
C ALA A 323 8.01 -4.67 -12.57
N TYR A 324 7.26 -3.58 -12.37
CA TYR A 324 6.60 -3.26 -11.11
C TYR A 324 5.62 -4.37 -10.69
N PHE A 325 4.70 -4.77 -11.58
CA PHE A 325 3.75 -5.84 -11.27
C PHE A 325 4.44 -7.19 -11.07
N TYR A 326 5.47 -7.50 -11.85
CA TYR A 326 6.28 -8.71 -11.69
C TYR A 326 6.99 -8.76 -10.33
N CYS A 327 7.53 -7.64 -9.86
CA CYS A 327 8.19 -7.55 -8.55
C CYS A 327 7.16 -7.65 -7.41
N LEU A 328 5.99 -7.02 -7.59
CA LEU A 328 4.90 -7.05 -6.62
C LEU A 328 4.32 -8.45 -6.43
N SER A 329 4.12 -9.21 -7.52
CA SER A 329 3.59 -10.57 -7.45
C SER A 329 4.57 -11.55 -6.81
N ASN A 330 5.86 -11.42 -7.11
CA ASN A 330 6.91 -12.30 -6.59
C ASN A 330 7.46 -11.87 -5.23
N ASN A 331 6.99 -10.76 -4.67
CA ASN A 331 7.48 -10.16 -3.43
C ASN A 331 9.02 -10.01 -3.40
N LYS A 332 9.62 -9.63 -4.55
CA LYS A 332 11.06 -9.41 -4.67
C LYS A 332 11.34 -7.96 -5.02
N HIS A 333 12.48 -7.45 -4.55
CA HIS A 333 12.89 -6.10 -4.91
C HIS A 333 13.38 -6.07 -6.36
N PHE A 334 12.99 -5.05 -7.13
CA PHE A 334 13.37 -4.95 -8.54
C PHE A 334 14.90 -4.95 -8.74
N LEU A 335 15.64 -4.26 -7.85
CA LEU A 335 17.10 -4.21 -7.91
C LEU A 335 17.74 -5.58 -7.65
N GLU A 336 17.15 -6.39 -6.75
CA GLU A 336 17.63 -7.75 -6.49
C GLU A 336 17.51 -8.59 -7.77
N GLN A 337 16.36 -8.50 -8.44
CA GLN A 337 16.11 -9.23 -9.69
C GLN A 337 17.07 -8.79 -10.80
N ILE A 338 17.33 -7.49 -10.94
CA ILE A 338 18.31 -6.95 -11.91
C ILE A 338 19.73 -7.44 -11.60
N LEU A 339 20.16 -7.41 -10.34
CA LEU A 339 21.49 -7.86 -9.95
C LEU A 339 21.67 -9.36 -10.14
N VAL A 340 20.68 -10.18 -9.77
CA VAL A 340 20.72 -11.64 -10.00
C VAL A 340 20.83 -11.94 -11.49
N THR A 341 20.00 -11.29 -12.30
CA THR A 341 20.04 -11.42 -13.77
C THR A 341 21.41 -11.03 -14.34
N ALA A 342 21.96 -9.89 -13.90
CA ALA A 342 23.26 -9.42 -14.34
C ALA A 342 24.40 -10.37 -13.94
N LEU A 343 24.35 -10.93 -12.73
CA LEU A 343 25.34 -11.90 -12.25
C LEU A 343 25.27 -13.23 -13.01
N THR A 344 24.09 -13.67 -13.45
CA THR A 344 23.99 -14.87 -14.27
C THR A 344 24.55 -14.64 -15.67
N LEU A 345 24.26 -13.49 -16.31
CA LEU A 345 24.90 -13.12 -17.59
C LEU A 345 26.42 -13.04 -17.49
N LEU A 346 26.94 -12.54 -16.36
CA LEU A 346 28.39 -12.51 -16.10
C LEU A 346 28.98 -13.92 -16.01
N LYS A 347 28.30 -14.86 -15.36
CA LYS A 347 28.74 -16.26 -15.27
C LYS A 347 28.70 -16.98 -16.63
N GLU A 348 27.75 -16.61 -17.49
CA GLU A 348 27.60 -17.13 -18.85
C GLU A 348 28.51 -16.41 -19.88
N GLU A 349 29.25 -15.37 -19.45
CA GLU A 349 30.05 -14.49 -20.31
C GLU A 349 29.24 -13.81 -21.45
N ASP A 350 27.93 -13.62 -21.26
CA ASP A 350 27.04 -12.95 -22.22
C ASP A 350 27.06 -11.42 -22.03
N PHE A 351 28.20 -10.82 -22.39
CA PHE A 351 28.42 -9.38 -22.28
C PHE A 351 27.46 -8.54 -23.14
N PRO A 352 27.07 -8.91 -24.37
CA PRO A 352 26.13 -8.11 -25.16
C PRO A 352 24.79 -7.90 -24.46
N ASN A 353 24.18 -8.96 -23.90
CA ASN A 353 22.92 -8.84 -23.17
C ASN A 353 23.07 -8.11 -21.84
N LEU A 354 24.21 -8.27 -21.17
CA LEU A 354 24.54 -7.49 -19.97
C LEU A 354 24.66 -5.99 -20.27
N GLY A 355 25.28 -5.62 -21.38
CA GLY A 355 25.34 -4.25 -21.87
C GLY A 355 23.94 -3.69 -22.15
N CYS A 356 23.09 -4.45 -22.84
CA CYS A 356 21.71 -4.06 -23.13
C CYS A 356 20.89 -3.82 -21.84
N LEU A 357 21.02 -4.70 -20.84
CA LEU A 357 20.34 -4.56 -19.55
C LEU A 357 20.73 -3.25 -18.84
N LEU A 358 22.01 -2.86 -18.94
CA LEU A 358 22.57 -1.74 -18.19
C LEU A 358 22.60 -0.41 -18.95
N ASP A 359 22.31 -0.39 -20.27
CA ASP A 359 22.50 0.80 -21.13
C ASP A 359 21.57 1.99 -20.80
N ARG A 360 20.66 1.89 -19.82
CA ARG A 360 19.72 2.96 -19.44
C ARG A 360 19.78 3.33 -17.96
N GLU A 361 18.75 2.99 -17.18
CA GLU A 361 18.62 3.42 -15.78
C GLU A 361 19.54 2.66 -14.82
N PHE A 362 20.07 1.52 -15.26
CA PHE A 362 20.97 0.69 -14.45
C PHE A 362 22.45 0.95 -14.72
N ARG A 363 22.80 1.96 -15.53
CA ARG A 363 24.20 2.36 -15.79
C ARG A 363 25.04 2.53 -14.51
N PRO A 364 24.54 3.12 -13.41
CA PRO A 364 25.31 3.26 -12.18
C PRO A 364 25.82 1.93 -11.58
N LEU A 365 25.19 0.81 -11.93
CA LEU A 365 25.59 -0.52 -11.46
C LEU A 365 26.78 -1.10 -12.25
N SER A 366 27.14 -0.52 -13.39
CA SER A 366 28.13 -1.11 -14.32
C SER A 366 29.50 -1.30 -13.67
N CYS A 367 30.03 -0.27 -13.00
CA CYS A 367 31.33 -0.33 -12.32
C CYS A 367 31.32 -1.40 -11.20
N LEU A 368 30.23 -1.48 -10.43
CA LEU A 368 30.06 -2.50 -9.39
C LEU A 368 30.07 -3.91 -10.00
N LEU A 369 29.34 -4.11 -11.09
CA LEU A 369 29.24 -5.38 -11.80
C LEU A 369 30.56 -5.81 -12.47
N VAL A 370 31.39 -4.86 -12.91
CA VAL A 370 32.77 -5.15 -13.35
C VAL A 370 33.57 -5.78 -12.22
N LEU A 371 33.56 -5.17 -11.03
CA LEU A 371 34.33 -5.67 -9.89
C LEU A 371 33.83 -7.03 -9.40
N LEU A 372 32.51 -7.22 -9.38
CA LEU A 372 31.89 -8.50 -9.03
C LEU A 372 32.13 -9.58 -10.09
N GLY A 373 32.11 -9.20 -11.37
CA GLY A 373 32.31 -10.08 -12.52
C GLY A 373 33.78 -10.43 -12.80
N TRP A 374 34.73 -9.69 -12.22
CA TRP A 374 36.16 -9.84 -12.52
C TRP A 374 36.68 -11.26 -12.26
N THR A 375 36.24 -11.87 -11.16
CA THR A 375 36.64 -13.24 -10.78
C THR A 375 35.98 -14.32 -11.63
N HIS A 376 34.94 -13.97 -12.40
CA HIS A 376 34.22 -14.89 -13.28
C HIS A 376 34.82 -14.96 -14.70
N CYS A 377 35.70 -14.03 -15.08
CA CYS A 377 36.35 -14.02 -16.39
C CYS A 377 37.36 -15.17 -16.54
N GLN A 378 37.17 -16.04 -17.53
CA GLN A 378 38.03 -17.21 -17.73
C GLN A 378 39.28 -16.92 -18.60
N SER A 379 39.33 -15.75 -19.24
CA SER A 379 40.42 -15.37 -20.13
C SER A 379 40.69 -13.86 -20.13
N LEU A 380 41.87 -13.46 -20.59
CA LEU A 380 42.23 -12.04 -20.79
C LEU A 380 41.28 -11.35 -21.79
N GLU A 381 40.83 -12.08 -22.82
CA GLU A 381 39.90 -11.56 -23.81
C GLU A 381 38.50 -11.34 -23.23
N SER A 382 38.04 -12.23 -22.34
CA SER A 382 36.80 -12.09 -21.58
C SER A 382 36.85 -10.86 -20.65
N ALA A 383 37.95 -10.70 -19.90
CA ALA A 383 38.16 -9.54 -19.03
C ALA A 383 38.18 -8.20 -19.83
N LYS A 384 38.80 -8.20 -21.01
CA LYS A 384 38.79 -7.05 -21.92
C LYS A 384 37.39 -6.72 -22.43
N ARG A 385 36.65 -7.73 -22.89
CA ARG A 385 35.26 -7.56 -23.37
C ARG A 385 34.33 -7.06 -22.27
N LEU A 386 34.47 -7.56 -21.04
CA LEU A 386 33.71 -7.10 -19.88
C LEU A 386 33.91 -5.61 -19.64
N LEU A 387 35.17 -5.17 -19.52
CA LEU A 387 35.48 -3.74 -19.33
C LEU A 387 35.04 -2.89 -20.52
N GLN A 388 35.24 -3.35 -21.77
CA GLN A 388 34.78 -2.62 -22.95
C GLN A 388 33.27 -2.42 -22.99
N THR A 389 32.52 -3.37 -22.43
CA THR A 389 31.05 -3.34 -22.42
C THR A 389 30.52 -2.44 -21.31
N LEU A 390 31.11 -2.49 -20.12
CA LEU A 390 30.56 -1.88 -18.90
C LEU A 390 31.27 -0.62 -18.43
N HIS A 391 32.56 -0.47 -18.73
CA HIS A 391 33.35 0.67 -18.30
C HIS A 391 33.38 1.74 -19.39
N ARG A 392 32.54 2.77 -19.24
CA ARG A 392 32.58 3.99 -20.06
C ARG A 392 33.24 5.11 -19.28
N THR A 393 34.41 5.55 -19.74
CA THR A 393 35.28 6.55 -19.07
C THR A 393 34.65 7.94 -18.86
N GLN A 394 33.45 8.20 -19.40
CA GLN A 394 32.74 9.49 -19.28
C GLN A 394 31.32 9.35 -18.70
N ASP A 395 31.08 8.42 -17.78
CA ASP A 395 29.76 8.28 -17.15
C ASP A 395 29.64 9.14 -15.87
N PRO A 396 28.80 10.19 -15.83
CA PRO A 396 28.66 11.05 -14.64
C PRO A 396 27.97 10.36 -13.44
N GLY A 397 27.41 9.15 -13.62
CA GLY A 397 26.64 8.45 -12.58
C GLY A 397 27.38 7.41 -11.73
N CYS A 398 28.66 7.11 -12.01
CA CYS A 398 29.45 6.11 -11.26
C CYS A 398 30.28 6.77 -10.14
N ASP A 399 30.27 6.15 -8.96
CA ASP A 399 31.09 6.52 -7.80
C ASP A 399 32.58 6.61 -8.18
N GLU A 400 33.28 7.63 -7.64
CA GLU A 400 34.68 7.90 -7.98
C GLU A 400 35.60 6.73 -7.63
N LEU A 401 35.38 6.06 -6.49
CA LEU A 401 36.22 4.94 -6.06
C LEU A 401 36.02 3.70 -6.94
N LEU A 402 34.77 3.42 -7.32
CA LEU A 402 34.47 2.30 -8.23
C LEU A 402 35.04 2.53 -9.62
N ARG A 403 35.05 3.78 -10.08
CA ARG A 403 35.63 4.17 -11.36
C ARG A 403 37.14 4.01 -11.35
N ASP A 404 37.82 4.55 -10.33
CA ASP A 404 39.28 4.44 -10.18
C ASP A 404 39.73 2.97 -10.13
N ALA A 405 38.94 2.12 -9.46
CA ALA A 405 39.21 0.68 -9.45
C ALA A 405 39.11 0.05 -10.85
N CYS A 406 38.10 0.43 -11.65
CA CYS A 406 37.94 -0.06 -13.03
C CYS A 406 39.03 0.47 -13.96
N ASP A 407 39.42 1.74 -13.83
CA ASP A 407 40.55 2.34 -14.57
C ASP A 407 41.87 1.64 -14.22
N GLY A 408 42.06 1.32 -12.93
CA GLY A 408 43.16 0.49 -12.47
C GLY A 408 43.18 -0.88 -13.16
N LEU A 409 42.06 -1.59 -13.18
CA LEU A 409 41.96 -2.90 -13.86
C LEU A 409 42.25 -2.80 -15.35
N TRP A 410 41.79 -1.74 -16.02
CA TRP A 410 42.08 -1.49 -17.43
C TRP A 410 43.59 -1.34 -17.68
N ALA A 411 44.27 -0.53 -16.88
CA ALA A 411 45.72 -0.36 -16.97
C ALA A 411 46.49 -1.68 -16.75
N HIS A 412 46.04 -2.53 -15.82
CA HIS A 412 46.63 -3.86 -15.61
C HIS A 412 46.46 -4.77 -16.84
N LEU A 413 45.31 -4.73 -17.53
CA LEU A 413 45.12 -5.48 -18.77
C LEU A 413 46.06 -5.01 -19.88
N GLU A 414 46.25 -3.70 -20.04
CA GLU A 414 47.16 -3.15 -21.06
C GLU A 414 48.60 -3.64 -20.84
N VAL A 415 49.06 -3.67 -19.58
CA VAL A 415 50.38 -4.20 -19.22
C VAL A 415 50.47 -5.71 -19.51
N LEU A 416 49.44 -6.48 -19.16
CA LEU A 416 49.41 -7.92 -19.43
C LEU A 416 49.41 -8.23 -20.93
N GLU A 417 48.64 -7.48 -21.73
CA GLU A 417 48.64 -7.59 -23.19
C GLU A 417 50.01 -7.28 -23.77
N TRP A 418 50.64 -6.20 -23.31
CA TRP A 418 52.00 -5.84 -23.72
C TRP A 418 53.00 -6.95 -23.40
N CYS A 419 52.96 -7.53 -22.19
CA CYS A 419 53.81 -8.65 -21.80
C CYS A 419 53.60 -9.90 -22.68
N ILE A 420 52.36 -10.20 -23.05
CA ILE A 420 52.05 -11.33 -23.94
C ILE A 420 52.57 -11.05 -25.35
N GLN A 421 52.43 -9.82 -25.87
CA GLN A 421 52.95 -9.44 -27.17
C GLN A 421 54.49 -9.52 -27.21
N GLN A 422 55.18 -9.02 -26.18
CA GLN A 422 56.64 -9.08 -26.08
C GLN A 422 57.17 -10.50 -25.90
N SER A 423 56.53 -11.33 -25.08
CA SER A 423 56.94 -12.73 -24.90
C SER A 423 56.72 -13.57 -26.16
N ARG A 424 55.68 -13.30 -26.95
CA ARG A 424 55.49 -13.90 -28.29
C ARG A 424 56.57 -13.45 -29.27
N CYS A 425 56.97 -12.17 -29.23
CA CYS A 425 58.05 -11.62 -30.03
C CYS A 425 59.43 -12.23 -29.64
N CYS A 426 59.69 -12.42 -28.35
CA CYS A 426 60.89 -13.09 -27.87
C CYS A 426 60.90 -14.59 -28.21
N LYS A 427 59.76 -15.28 -28.17
CA LYS A 427 59.65 -16.70 -28.60
C LYS A 427 59.82 -16.86 -30.11
N SER A 428 59.36 -15.92 -30.94
CA SER A 428 59.64 -15.94 -32.38
C SER A 428 61.11 -15.63 -32.70
N LEU A 429 61.78 -14.82 -31.87
CA LEU A 429 63.23 -14.59 -31.96
C LEU A 429 64.08 -15.76 -31.45
N LEU A 430 63.59 -16.55 -30.49
CA LEU A 430 64.26 -17.77 -29.98
C LEU A 430 64.07 -19.01 -30.87
N ASN A 431 63.21 -18.95 -31.90
CA ASN A 431 63.05 -20.00 -32.91
C ASN A 431 63.99 -19.84 -34.12
N LEU A 432 65.11 -19.15 -33.95
CA LEU A 432 66.24 -19.23 -34.87
C LEU A 432 67.04 -20.51 -34.58
N PRO A 433 67.40 -21.32 -35.60
CA PRO A 433 68.03 -22.61 -35.37
C PRO A 433 69.50 -22.40 -34.97
N GLY A 434 69.83 -22.61 -33.70
CA GLY A 434 71.21 -22.50 -33.25
C GLY A 434 71.43 -22.68 -31.75
N GLN A 435 71.65 -23.93 -31.36
CA GLN A 435 72.42 -24.40 -30.19
C GLN A 435 71.79 -24.33 -28.77
N VAL A 436 71.47 -25.54 -28.26
CA VAL A 436 71.80 -26.15 -26.94
C VAL A 436 71.85 -25.18 -25.73
N SER A 437 71.13 -25.36 -24.61
CA SER A 437 71.14 -26.53 -23.74
C SER A 437 70.08 -26.43 -22.64
N THR A 438 69.51 -27.58 -22.30
CA THR A 438 68.85 -27.97 -21.04
C THR A 438 69.06 -27.07 -19.81
N VAL A 439 67.96 -26.63 -19.19
CA VAL A 439 67.79 -26.66 -17.72
C VAL A 439 66.34 -27.00 -17.40
N SER A 440 66.16 -28.19 -16.83
CA SER A 440 64.95 -28.64 -16.15
C SER A 440 64.84 -27.91 -14.81
N VAL A 441 63.70 -27.26 -14.53
CA VAL A 441 63.32 -26.93 -13.14
C VAL A 441 61.87 -27.33 -12.94
N GLN A 442 61.71 -28.35 -12.09
CA GLN A 442 60.46 -28.83 -11.52
C GLN A 442 59.88 -27.77 -10.57
N TYR A 443 58.57 -27.52 -10.66
CA TYR A 443 57.82 -26.88 -9.59
C TYR A 443 57.16 -27.95 -8.72
N SER A 444 57.35 -27.82 -7.40
CA SER A 444 56.43 -28.30 -6.36
C SER A 444 56.02 -27.11 -5.53
#